data_AF-A0A3N5TMG3-F1
#
_entry.id   AF-A0A3N5TMG3-F1
#
_cell.length_a   1.000
_cell.length_b   1.000
_cell.length_c   1.000
_cell.angle_alpha   90.00
_cell.angle_beta   90.00
_cell.angle_gamma   90.00
#
_symmetry.space_group_name_H-M   'P 1'
#
loop_
_entity.id
_entity.type
_entity.pdbx_description
1 polymer ?
#
loop_
_entity_poly.entity_id
_entity_poly.type
_entity_poly.pdbx_seq_one_letter_code
_entity_poly.pdbx_strand_id
1 'polypeptide(L)' 'MGDEPLAEIDRTISALQDPTRRRILLDFYVHQAEWTTAEVAEAVGVHRTVAHAHLERLVALGYLVSGQRRG' A
#
# COMPACT_ATOMS: atom_id res chain seq x y z
N MET A 1 6.18 18.35 22.53
CA MET A 1 4.97 17.82 21.87
C MET A 1 4.58 18.83 20.78
N GLY A 2 5.41 18.97 19.73
CA GLY A 2 5.35 20.11 18.81
C GLY A 2 5.56 19.79 17.34
N ASP A 3 6.24 18.69 16.99
CA ASP A 3 6.54 18.33 15.59
C ASP A 3 5.90 17.01 15.13
N GLU A 4 5.20 16.32 16.02
CA GLU A 4 4.61 15.01 15.73
C GLU A 4 3.60 15.03 14.56
N PRO A 5 2.69 16.01 14.46
CA PRO A 5 1.76 16.09 13.32
C PRO A 5 2.46 16.38 11.98
N LEU A 6 3.50 17.22 11.97
CA LEU A 6 4.27 17.52 10.75
C LEU A 6 5.07 16.29 10.30
N ALA A 7 5.70 15.59 11.23
CA ALA A 7 6.42 14.35 10.94
C ALA A 7 5.50 13.22 10.45
N GLU A 8 4.23 13.21 10.85
CA GLU A 8 3.22 12.29 10.32
C GLU A 8 2.80 12.63 8.89
N ILE A 9 2.58 13.92 8.60
CA ILE A 9 2.32 14.40 7.24
C ILE A 9 3.50 14.08 6.31
N ASP A 10 4.74 14.34 6.72
CA ASP A 10 5.92 14.04 5.92
C ASP A 10 6.06 12.55 5.61
N ARG A 11 5.80 11.69 6.61
CA ARG A 11 5.79 10.23 6.43
C ARG A 11 4.71 9.78 5.45
N THR A 12 3.56 10.44 5.47
CA THR A 12 2.43 10.17 4.58
C THR A 12 2.74 10.58 3.15
N ILE A 13 3.24 11.81 2.96
CA ILE A 13 3.63 12.34 1.65
C ILE A 13 4.75 11.48 1.04
N SER A 14 5.80 11.18 1.80
CA SER A 14 6.92 10.34 1.35
C SER A 14 6.43 8.95 0.91
N ALA A 15 5.48 8.36 1.62
CA ALA A 15 4.89 7.10 1.21
C ALA A 15 4.12 7.24 -0.10
N LEU A 16 3.27 8.26 -0.27
CA LEU A 16 2.48 8.41 -1.49
C LEU A 16 3.28 8.95 -2.71
N GLN A 17 4.52 9.43 -2.54
CA GLN A 17 5.35 9.86 -3.70
C GLN A 17 5.75 8.69 -4.62
N ASP A 18 5.83 7.48 -4.08
CA ASP A 18 6.21 6.30 -4.84
C ASP A 18 5.15 5.93 -5.89
N PRO A 19 5.54 5.83 -7.18
CA PRO A 19 4.60 5.60 -8.26
C PRO A 19 3.95 4.22 -8.18
N THR A 20 4.66 3.20 -7.69
CA THR A 20 4.14 1.84 -7.53
C THR A 20 3.09 1.82 -6.43
N ARG A 21 3.33 2.45 -5.27
CA ARG A 21 2.30 2.55 -4.20
C ARG A 21 1.06 3.29 -4.66
N ARG A 22 1.20 4.37 -5.43
CA ARG A 22 0.04 5.08 -5.99
C ARG A 22 -0.74 4.22 -6.96
N ARG A 23 -0.06 3.44 -7.80
CA ARG A 23 -0.71 2.51 -8.72
C ARG A 23 -1.48 1.43 -7.97
N ILE A 24 -0.85 0.79 -6.99
CA ILE A 24 -1.49 -0.22 -6.13
C ILE A 24 -2.76 0.37 -5.48
N LEU A 25 -2.64 1.55 -4.85
CA LEU A 25 -3.76 2.17 -4.15
C LEU A 25 -4.91 2.52 -5.12
N LEU A 26 -4.59 3.04 -6.30
CA LEU A 26 -5.57 3.33 -7.34
C LEU A 26 -6.29 2.06 -7.79
N ASP A 27 -5.56 0.97 -8.01
CA ASP A 27 -6.14 -0.29 -8.47
C ASP A 27 -7.11 -0.88 -7.42
N PHE A 28 -6.78 -0.81 -6.12
CA PHE A 28 -7.72 -1.17 -5.05
C PHE A 28 -8.96 -0.27 -5.02
N TYR A 29 -8.78 1.05 -5.21
CA TYR A 29 -9.89 2.00 -5.20
C TYR A 29 -10.84 1.80 -6.38
N VAL A 30 -10.31 1.53 -7.57
CA VAL A 30 -11.09 1.35 -8.79
C VAL A 30 -11.82 0.02 -8.82
N HIS A 31 -11.15 -1.08 -8.44
CA HIS A 31 -11.70 -2.42 -8.61
C HIS A 31 -12.42 -2.96 -7.35
N GLN A 32 -12.27 -2.31 -6.19
CA GLN A 32 -12.82 -2.74 -4.89
C GLN A 32 -12.56 -4.24 -4.61
N ALA A 33 -11.39 -4.71 -4.99
CA ALA A 33 -11.07 -6.13 -4.98
C ALA A 33 -10.30 -6.55 -3.73
N GLU A 34 -10.51 -7.80 -3.31
CA GLU A 34 -9.62 -8.48 -2.38
C GLU A 34 -8.51 -9.16 -3.18
N TRP A 35 -7.29 -8.63 -3.11
CA TRP A 35 -6.13 -9.19 -3.80
C TRP A 35 -5.11 -9.76 -2.83
N THR A 36 -4.56 -10.90 -3.21
CA THR A 36 -3.34 -11.44 -2.64
C THR A 36 -2.12 -10.63 -3.05
N THR A 37 -1.03 -10.74 -2.30
CA THR A 37 0.25 -10.13 -2.66
C THR A 37 0.76 -10.57 -4.04
N ALA A 38 0.45 -11.80 -4.47
CA ALA A 38 0.87 -12.30 -5.78
C ALA A 38 0.12 -11.59 -6.92
N GLU A 39 -1.20 -11.45 -6.80
CA GLU A 39 -2.04 -10.73 -7.78
C GLU A 39 -1.64 -9.26 -7.87
N VAL A 40 -1.35 -8.60 -6.74
CA VAL A 40 -0.84 -7.23 -6.73
C VAL A 40 0.49 -7.15 -7.50
N ALA A 41 1.43 -8.07 -7.21
CA ALA A 41 2.74 -8.08 -7.84
C ALA A 41 2.64 -8.24 -9.37
N GLU A 42 1.75 -9.12 -9.84
CA GLU A 42 1.46 -9.31 -11.25
C GLU A 42 0.85 -8.06 -11.87
N ALA A 43 -0.19 -7.49 -11.24
CA ALA A 43 -0.91 -6.32 -11.75
C ALA A 43 -0.02 -5.07 -11.93
N VAL A 44 0.95 -4.86 -11.03
CA VAL A 44 1.86 -3.71 -11.11
C VAL A 44 3.24 -4.05 -11.69
N GLY A 45 3.47 -5.30 -12.09
CA GLY A 45 4.69 -5.75 -12.76
C GLY A 45 5.96 -5.70 -11.89
N VAL A 46 5.87 -6.07 -10.62
CA VAL A 46 7.02 -6.09 -9.69
C VAL A 46 7.21 -7.46 -9.04
N HIS A 47 8.38 -7.67 -8.42
CA HIS A 47 8.63 -8.89 -7.66
C HIS A 47 7.71 -8.99 -6.42
N ARG A 48 7.26 -10.20 -6.06
CA ARG A 48 6.35 -10.44 -4.94
C ARG A 48 6.81 -9.82 -3.61
N THR A 49 8.10 -9.89 -3.30
CA THR A 49 8.68 -9.28 -2.09
C THR A 49 8.57 -7.74 -2.11
N VAL A 50 8.74 -7.12 -3.28
CA VAL A 50 8.62 -5.67 -3.45
C VAL A 50 7.16 -5.25 -3.28
N ALA A 51 6.23 -5.96 -3.92
CA ALA A 51 4.80 -5.76 -3.71
C ALA A 51 4.41 -5.90 -2.24
N HIS A 52 4.94 -6.91 -1.55
CA HIS A 52 4.69 -7.12 -0.12
C HIS A 52 5.12 -5.91 0.71
N ALA A 53 6.35 -5.40 0.52
CA ALA A 53 6.85 -4.23 1.25
C ALA A 53 5.99 -2.97 1.00
N HIS A 54 5.52 -2.78 -0.24
CA HIS A 54 4.61 -1.68 -0.56
C HIS A 54 3.25 -1.83 0.15
N LEU A 55 2.69 -3.04 0.16
CA LEU A 55 1.44 -3.34 0.84
C LEU A 55 1.54 -3.17 2.35
N GLU A 56 2.61 -3.68 2.98
CA GLU A 56 2.86 -3.46 4.41
C GLU A 56 2.94 -1.98 4.74
N ARG A 57 3.60 -1.18 3.90
CA ARG A 57 3.68 0.27 4.10
C ARG A 57 2.30 0.93 4.00
N LEU A 58 1.47 0.53 3.04
CA LEU A 58 0.11 1.07 2.87
C LEU A 58 -0.82 0.65 4.03
N VAL A 59 -0.69 -0.57 4.54
CA VAL A 59 -1.43 -1.04 5.72
C VAL A 59 -0.98 -0.27 6.97
N ALA A 60 0.32 -0.09 7.17
CA ALA A 60 0.86 0.66 8.31
C ALA A 60 0.42 2.14 8.34
N LEU A 61 0.04 2.69 7.19
CA LEU A 61 -0.50 4.05 7.05
C LEU A 61 -2.04 4.09 7.05
N GLY A 62 -2.72 2.95 7.18
CA GLY A 62 -4.18 2.86 7.22
C GLY A 62 -4.88 2.98 5.87
N TYR A 63 -4.15 2.93 4.75
CA TYR A 63 -4.74 3.01 3.41
C TYR A 63 -5.37 1.71 2.94
N LEU A 64 -4.85 0.58 3.42
CA LEU A 64 -5.35 -0.76 3.12
C LEU A 64 -5.51 -1.54 4.41
N VAL A 65 -6.36 -2.55 4.38
CA VAL A 65 -6.51 -3.52 5.46
C VAL A 65 -6.05 -4.88 4.95
N SER A 66 -5.26 -5.59 5.74
CA SER A 66 -4.91 -6.99 5.46
C SER A 66 -5.89 -7.93 6.13
N GLY A 67 -6.18 -9.05 5.47
CA GLY A 67 -7.03 -10.11 6.01
C GLY A 67 -6.51 -11.47 5.57
N GLN A 68 -6.85 -12.50 6.35
CA GLN A 68 -6.60 -13.88 5.95
C GLN A 68 -7.84 -14.38 5.20
N ARG A 69 -7.66 -14.73 3.93
CA ARG A 69 -8.66 -15.49 3.19
C ARG A 69 -8.73 -16.89 3.82
N ARG A 70 -9.82 -17.18 4.53
CA ARG A 70 -10.16 -18.56 4.89
C ARG A 70 -10.66 -19.23 3.62
N GLY A 71 -9.94 -20.26 3.18
CA GLY A 71 -10.35 -21.10 2.04
C GLY A 71 -11.65 -21.82 2.33
#